data_AF-A0A352KVM8-F1
#
_entry.id   AF-A0A352KVM8-F1
#
_cell.length_a   1.000
_cell.length_b   1.000
_cell.length_c   1.000
_cell.angle_alpha   90.00
_cell.angle_beta   90.00
_cell.angle_gamma   90.00
#
_symmetry.space_group_name_H-M   'P 1'
#
loop_
_entity.id
_entity.type
_entity.pdbx_description
1 polymer ?
#
loop_
_entity_poly.entity_id
_entity_poly.type
_entity_poly.pdbx_seq_one_letter_code
_entity_poly.pdbx_strand_id
1 'polypeptide(L)'
;MKRLAVELPFRTAGSGFFPVFFRFVILNRRHRRVRFSTMRSSPESLVASLPIGTLLGTPVRLSGLVLVTAFAAGWQLWDPVAAVLLLTGLICALLVQNVVWLAASRRAGIYPGSLLLWPGGRVCSEPPFPQDLPAHSRSSLYALGASLLSCVVLLGLLRQQDLFSADLLLPLTLPSSAPTDTFATRCLRLGFVVNWNLLLASLFPARPQDLGQILYVFLCRRLPHLKAR
;
A
#
# COMPACT_ATOMS: atom_id res chain seq x y z
N MET A 1 -49.98 31.08 -1.14
CA MET A 1 -49.13 30.86 0.05
C MET A 1 -48.56 29.44 -0.07
N LYS A 2 -47.48 29.17 -0.80
CA LYS A 2 -46.03 29.30 -0.48
C LYS A 2 -45.61 28.80 0.92
N ARG A 3 -44.76 27.74 0.86
CA ARG A 3 -43.76 27.23 1.82
C ARG A 3 -44.27 26.18 2.83
N LEU A 4 -43.57 25.08 3.10
CA LEU A 4 -42.27 24.55 2.65
C LEU A 4 -42.25 23.08 3.13
N ALA A 5 -42.14 22.12 2.22
CA ALA A 5 -41.69 20.77 2.56
C ALA A 5 -40.21 20.88 2.97
N VAL A 6 -39.92 20.58 4.23
CA VAL A 6 -38.54 20.47 4.71
C VAL A 6 -38.10 19.03 4.46
N GLU A 7 -37.47 18.82 3.31
CA GLU A 7 -36.62 17.66 3.07
C GLU A 7 -35.38 17.79 3.97
N LEU A 8 -35.32 16.96 5.01
CA LEU A 8 -34.11 16.77 5.81
C LEU A 8 -33.15 15.86 5.02
N PRO A 9 -31.93 16.33 4.70
CA PRO A 9 -31.01 15.56 3.89
C PRO A 9 -30.47 14.35 4.66
N PHE A 10 -30.51 13.22 3.94
CA PHE A 10 -29.86 11.95 4.19
C PHE A 10 -28.44 12.16 4.74
N ARG A 11 -28.28 12.00 6.06
CA ARG A 11 -26.97 11.91 6.71
C ARG A 11 -26.50 10.46 6.54
N THR A 12 -25.81 10.20 5.43
CA THR A 12 -25.11 8.94 5.20
C THR A 12 -24.01 8.77 6.26
N ALA A 13 -24.32 8.00 7.29
CA ALA A 13 -23.35 7.37 8.17
C ALA A 13 -22.58 6.31 7.36
N GLY A 14 -21.63 6.77 6.53
CA GLY A 14 -20.72 5.95 5.75
C GLY A 14 -19.40 5.71 6.49
N SER A 15 -19.44 5.25 7.74
CA SER A 15 -18.25 4.90 8.54
C SER A 15 -18.18 3.41 8.88
N GLY A 16 -18.80 2.55 8.06
CA GLY A 16 -19.01 1.14 8.41
C GLY A 16 -18.06 0.11 7.81
N PHE A 17 -17.28 0.42 6.76
CA PHE A 17 -16.58 -0.64 6.01
C PHE A 17 -15.12 -0.87 6.43
N PHE A 18 -14.45 0.14 6.97
CA PHE A 18 -13.04 0.04 7.36
C PHE A 18 -12.74 -0.85 8.58
N PRO A 19 -13.58 -0.94 9.64
CA PRO A 19 -13.33 -1.94 10.68
C PRO A 19 -13.49 -3.37 10.16
N VAL A 20 -14.20 -3.59 9.04
CA VAL A 20 -14.38 -4.92 8.43
C VAL A 20 -13.15 -5.36 7.65
N PHE A 21 -12.46 -4.45 6.94
CA PHE A 21 -11.24 -4.77 6.20
C PHE A 21 -10.07 -5.09 7.13
N PHE A 22 -9.89 -4.30 8.21
CA PHE A 22 -8.95 -4.65 9.28
C PHE A 22 -9.39 -5.89 10.07
N ARG A 23 -10.70 -6.10 10.32
CA ARG A 23 -11.19 -7.37 10.88
C ARG A 23 -10.85 -8.55 9.98
N PHE A 24 -10.97 -8.44 8.66
CA PHE A 24 -10.63 -9.54 7.75
C PHE A 24 -9.13 -9.86 7.77
N VAL A 25 -8.28 -8.84 7.80
CA VAL A 25 -6.82 -9.01 7.92
C VAL A 25 -6.41 -9.59 9.30
N ILE A 26 -7.14 -9.26 10.37
CA ILE A 26 -6.88 -9.76 11.73
C ILE A 26 -7.51 -11.16 11.96
N LEU A 27 -8.73 -11.44 11.46
CA LEU A 27 -9.41 -12.73 11.63
C LEU A 27 -8.72 -13.84 10.84
N ASN A 28 -8.17 -13.54 9.66
CA ASN A 28 -7.53 -14.57 8.82
C ASN A 28 -6.16 -15.02 9.35
N ARG A 29 -5.68 -14.45 10.48
CA ARG A 29 -4.43 -14.86 11.17
C ARG A 29 -4.63 -15.80 12.36
N ARG A 30 -5.87 -16.05 12.83
CA ARG A 30 -6.10 -16.89 14.04
C ARG A 30 -6.12 -18.40 13.79
N HIS A 31 -6.04 -18.88 12.55
CA HIS A 31 -5.96 -20.32 12.24
C HIS A 31 -4.64 -20.70 11.58
N ARG A 32 -3.52 -20.72 12.33
CA ARG A 32 -2.33 -21.51 11.97
C ARG A 32 -1.58 -21.99 13.22
N ARG A 33 -2.18 -22.99 13.89
CA ARG A 33 -1.44 -24.04 14.59
C ARG A 33 -1.92 -25.38 14.05
N VAL A 34 -1.39 -25.85 12.93
CA VAL A 34 -1.42 -27.28 12.60
C VAL A 34 -0.12 -27.62 11.85
N ARG A 35 0.42 -28.79 12.23
CA ARG A 35 1.71 -29.41 11.89
C ARG A 35 2.07 -29.39 10.41
N PHE A 36 3.37 -29.37 10.18
CA PHE A 36 4.01 -29.74 8.91
C PHE A 36 3.71 -31.20 8.56
N SER A 37 3.17 -31.41 7.37
CA SER A 37 3.44 -32.60 6.54
C SER A 37 3.43 -32.17 5.07
N THR A 38 4.47 -32.57 4.37
CA THR A 38 4.80 -32.34 2.97
C THR A 38 3.61 -32.52 2.02
N MET A 39 3.10 -31.42 1.47
CA MET A 39 2.40 -31.38 0.19
C MET A 39 2.70 -30.04 -0.48
N ARG A 40 3.28 -30.07 -1.68
CA ARG A 40 3.43 -28.91 -2.57
C ARG A 40 2.04 -28.42 -2.97
N SER A 41 1.44 -27.56 -2.16
CA SER A 41 0.34 -26.71 -2.59
C SER A 41 0.87 -25.28 -2.67
N SER A 42 1.06 -24.83 -3.91
CA SER A 42 1.34 -23.45 -4.29
C SER A 42 0.51 -22.47 -3.46
N PRO A 43 1.07 -21.39 -2.89
CA PRO A 43 0.33 -20.35 -2.15
C PRO A 43 -0.59 -19.49 -3.04
N GLU A 44 -1.13 -20.05 -4.12
CA GLU A 44 -1.97 -19.42 -5.14
C GLU A 44 -3.47 -19.37 -4.76
N SER A 45 -3.89 -19.91 -3.61
CA SER A 45 -5.30 -20.22 -3.37
C SER A 45 -6.17 -19.17 -2.68
N LEU A 46 -5.69 -17.95 -2.35
CA LEU A 46 -6.55 -16.97 -1.66
C LEU A 46 -6.48 -15.52 -2.17
N VAL A 47 -5.62 -15.21 -3.14
CA VAL A 47 -5.55 -13.88 -3.76
C VAL A 47 -5.25 -14.08 -5.23
N ALA A 48 -6.26 -13.92 -6.10
CA ALA A 48 -6.04 -13.91 -7.55
C ALA A 48 -4.93 -12.90 -7.87
N SER A 49 -3.78 -13.37 -8.38
CA SER A 49 -2.64 -12.52 -8.67
C SER A 49 -2.34 -12.55 -10.17
N LEU A 50 -2.30 -11.38 -10.80
CA LEU A 50 -2.06 -11.23 -12.23
C LEU A 50 -0.56 -10.97 -12.48
N PRO A 51 0.13 -11.71 -13.36
CA PRO A 51 1.49 -11.37 -13.74
C PRO A 51 1.49 -10.06 -14.52
N ILE A 52 2.27 -9.07 -14.07
CA ILE A 52 2.40 -7.76 -14.76
C ILE A 52 3.61 -7.76 -15.69
N GLY A 53 4.66 -8.51 -15.33
CA GLY A 53 5.91 -8.57 -16.07
C GLY A 53 7.11 -8.73 -15.15
N THR A 54 8.25 -8.19 -15.56
CA THR A 54 9.51 -8.27 -14.81
C THR A 54 10.07 -6.89 -14.47
N LEU A 55 10.35 -6.62 -13.19
CA LEU A 55 11.04 -5.41 -12.73
C LEU A 55 12.51 -5.72 -12.43
N LEU A 56 13.41 -5.07 -13.18
CA LEU A 56 14.84 -5.34 -13.15
C LEU A 56 15.20 -6.82 -13.40
N GLY A 57 14.31 -7.66 -13.95
CA GLY A 57 14.53 -9.11 -14.07
C GLY A 57 13.99 -9.94 -12.90
N THR A 58 13.23 -9.32 -12.00
CA THR A 58 12.44 -10.00 -10.96
C THR A 58 10.99 -10.08 -11.43
N PRO A 59 10.35 -11.26 -11.45
CA PRO A 59 8.94 -11.37 -11.84
C PRO A 59 8.02 -10.71 -10.80
N VAL A 60 7.05 -9.94 -11.30
CA VAL A 60 6.13 -9.12 -10.51
C VAL A 60 4.70 -9.52 -10.79
N ARG A 61 3.96 -9.80 -9.71
CA ARG A 61 2.54 -10.14 -9.72
C ARG A 61 1.74 -9.03 -9.03
N LEU A 62 0.63 -8.62 -9.60
CA LEU A 62 -0.35 -7.73 -8.98
C LEU A 62 -1.37 -8.55 -8.21
N SER A 63 -1.59 -8.24 -6.95
CA SER A 63 -2.74 -8.75 -6.21
C SER A 63 -4.03 -8.17 -6.77
N GLY A 64 -5.06 -9.00 -6.96
CA GLY A 64 -6.41 -8.56 -7.27
C GLY A 64 -7.01 -7.62 -6.22
N LEU A 65 -6.45 -7.61 -5.00
CA LEU A 65 -6.82 -6.62 -3.98
C LEU A 65 -6.55 -5.19 -4.43
N VAL A 66 -5.54 -4.95 -5.29
CA VAL A 66 -5.26 -3.61 -5.85
C VAL A 66 -6.45 -3.13 -6.68
N LEU A 67 -7.00 -4.01 -7.53
CA LEU A 67 -8.19 -3.73 -8.33
C LEU A 67 -9.41 -3.50 -7.43
N VAL A 68 -9.64 -4.37 -6.45
CA VAL A 68 -10.76 -4.24 -5.50
C VAL A 68 -10.66 -2.91 -4.74
N THR A 69 -9.47 -2.52 -4.27
CA THR A 69 -9.30 -1.25 -3.54
C THR A 69 -9.57 -0.04 -4.41
N ALA A 70 -9.08 -0.03 -5.66
CA ALA A 70 -9.32 1.09 -6.56
C ALA A 70 -10.79 1.19 -6.96
N PHE A 71 -11.45 0.06 -7.21
CA PHE A 71 -12.86 0.02 -7.57
C PHE A 71 -13.75 0.43 -6.39
N ALA A 72 -13.46 -0.04 -5.18
CA ALA A 72 -14.17 0.37 -3.97
C ALA A 72 -14.02 1.87 -3.70
N ALA A 73 -12.82 2.41 -3.88
CA ALA A 73 -12.54 3.84 -3.74
C ALA A 73 -13.26 4.69 -4.81
N GLY A 74 -13.27 4.23 -6.06
CA GLY A 74 -14.02 4.86 -7.15
C GLY A 74 -15.53 4.86 -6.91
N TRP A 75 -16.06 3.74 -6.41
CA TRP A 75 -17.47 3.61 -6.04
C TRP A 75 -17.85 4.57 -4.92
N GLN A 76 -16.98 4.75 -3.93
CA GLN A 76 -17.20 5.69 -2.84
C GLN A 76 -17.28 7.15 -3.32
N LEU A 77 -16.53 7.50 -4.36
CA LEU A 77 -16.52 8.84 -4.96
C LEU A 77 -17.62 9.04 -6.02
N TRP A 78 -18.29 7.96 -6.45
CA TRP A 78 -19.20 7.95 -7.61
C TRP A 78 -18.56 8.54 -8.89
N ASP A 79 -17.22 8.51 -9.00
CA ASP A 79 -16.46 9.04 -10.13
C ASP A 79 -15.56 7.94 -10.74
N PRO A 80 -15.88 7.43 -11.95
CA PRO A 80 -15.08 6.40 -12.60
C PRO A 80 -13.69 6.91 -13.02
N VAL A 81 -13.54 8.21 -13.30
CA VAL A 81 -12.24 8.79 -13.65
C VAL A 81 -11.33 8.77 -12.42
N ALA A 82 -11.86 9.13 -11.25
CA ALA A 82 -11.12 9.03 -10.00
C ALA A 82 -10.67 7.59 -9.70
N ALA A 83 -11.52 6.59 -9.99
CA ALA A 83 -11.16 5.16 -9.84
C ALA A 83 -9.92 4.78 -10.67
N VAL A 84 -9.89 5.20 -11.94
CA VAL A 84 -8.76 4.95 -12.86
C VAL A 84 -7.51 5.70 -12.39
N LEU A 85 -7.65 6.94 -11.94
CA LEU A 85 -6.53 7.73 -11.41
C LEU A 85 -5.95 7.13 -10.12
N LEU A 86 -6.80 6.62 -9.23
CA LEU A 86 -6.36 5.92 -8.03
C LEU A 86 -5.66 4.60 -8.37
N LEU A 87 -6.19 3.82 -9.30
CA LEU A 87 -5.55 2.57 -9.73
C LEU A 87 -4.17 2.84 -10.34
N THR A 88 -4.11 3.76 -11.31
CA THR A 88 -2.86 4.12 -11.99
C THR A 88 -1.86 4.74 -11.02
N GLY A 89 -2.30 5.66 -10.17
CA GLY A 89 -1.49 6.26 -9.11
C GLY A 89 -0.93 5.21 -8.14
N LEU A 90 -1.76 4.26 -7.69
CA LEU A 90 -1.35 3.20 -6.76
C LEU A 90 -0.32 2.26 -7.39
N ILE A 91 -0.55 1.85 -8.64
CA ILE A 91 0.42 1.02 -9.37
C ILE A 91 1.74 1.78 -9.54
N CYS A 92 1.70 3.04 -10.01
CA CYS A 92 2.91 3.86 -10.18
C CYS A 92 3.68 4.03 -8.86
N ALA A 93 2.99 4.35 -7.76
CA ALA A 93 3.61 4.51 -6.45
C ALA A 93 4.27 3.20 -5.97
N LEU A 94 3.56 2.08 -6.10
CA LEU A 94 4.11 0.76 -5.79
C LEU A 94 5.33 0.43 -6.66
N LEU A 95 5.28 0.71 -7.97
CA LEU A 95 6.39 0.45 -8.88
C LEU A 95 7.64 1.26 -8.48
N VAL A 96 7.49 2.57 -8.22
CA VAL A 96 8.62 3.42 -7.80
C VAL A 96 9.24 2.90 -6.50
N GLN A 97 8.42 2.64 -5.47
CA GLN A 97 8.91 2.11 -4.19
C GLN A 97 9.64 0.77 -4.37
N ASN A 98 9.12 -0.12 -5.22
CA ASN A 98 9.71 -1.43 -5.47
C ASN A 98 10.97 -1.37 -6.34
N VAL A 99 11.06 -0.44 -7.30
CA VAL A 99 12.28 -0.22 -8.10
C VAL A 99 13.42 0.25 -7.20
N VAL A 100 13.17 1.22 -6.31
CA VAL A 100 14.18 1.68 -5.35
C VAL A 100 14.63 0.54 -4.44
N TRP A 101 13.68 -0.23 -3.93
CA TRP A 101 13.97 -1.39 -3.10
C TRP A 101 14.82 -2.45 -3.84
N LEU A 102 14.42 -2.83 -5.05
CA LEU A 102 15.14 -3.82 -5.87
C LEU A 102 16.53 -3.34 -6.26
N ALA A 103 16.68 -2.06 -6.62
CA ALA A 103 17.97 -1.47 -6.95
C ALA A 103 18.93 -1.54 -5.76
N ALA A 104 18.46 -1.20 -4.56
CA ALA A 104 19.26 -1.33 -3.33
C ALA A 104 19.59 -2.81 -3.01
N SER A 105 18.62 -3.71 -3.14
CA SER A 105 18.79 -5.14 -2.87
C SER A 105 19.82 -5.78 -3.81
N ARG A 106 19.78 -5.43 -5.10
CA ARG A 106 20.73 -5.95 -6.10
C ARG A 106 22.16 -5.46 -5.88
N ARG A 107 22.33 -4.21 -5.47
CA ARG A 107 23.65 -3.70 -5.05
C ARG A 107 24.23 -4.47 -3.87
N ALA A 108 23.37 -5.08 -3.05
CA ALA A 108 23.76 -5.95 -1.95
C ALA A 108 23.82 -7.45 -2.34
N GLY A 109 23.67 -7.79 -3.63
CA GLY A 109 23.72 -9.18 -4.12
C GLY A 109 22.44 -10.00 -3.89
N ILE A 110 21.33 -9.38 -3.49
CA ILE A 110 20.07 -10.07 -3.19
C ILE A 110 19.18 -10.11 -4.44
N TYR A 111 18.79 -11.31 -4.83
CA TYR A 111 17.88 -11.58 -5.96
C TYR A 111 16.62 -12.29 -5.46
N PRO A 112 15.53 -11.55 -5.21
CA PRO A 112 14.28 -12.16 -4.76
C PRO A 112 13.64 -12.99 -5.89
N GLY A 113 13.07 -14.16 -5.58
CA GLY A 113 12.47 -15.04 -6.59
C GLY A 113 11.24 -14.45 -7.29
N SER A 114 10.27 -13.91 -6.55
CA SER A 114 9.13 -13.16 -7.12
C SER A 114 8.52 -12.15 -6.13
N LEU A 115 7.93 -11.08 -6.67
CA LEU A 115 7.31 -10.00 -5.91
C LEU A 115 5.79 -9.97 -6.15
N LEU A 116 5.02 -10.00 -5.07
CA LEU A 116 3.58 -9.74 -5.08
C LEU A 116 3.32 -8.31 -4.58
N LEU A 117 2.79 -7.47 -5.45
CA LEU A 117 2.32 -6.12 -5.13
C LEU A 117 0.91 -6.20 -4.58
N TRP A 118 0.65 -5.52 -3.45
CA TRP A 118 -0.66 -5.45 -2.83
C TRP A 118 -0.92 -4.01 -2.35
N PRO A 119 -2.16 -3.63 -2.01
CA PRO A 119 -2.47 -2.24 -1.65
C PRO A 119 -1.62 -1.69 -0.51
N GLY A 120 -1.15 -2.57 0.39
CA GLY A 120 -0.30 -2.19 1.51
C GLY A 120 1.19 -2.16 1.20
N GLY A 121 1.65 -2.50 -0.01
CA GLY A 121 3.07 -2.53 -0.35
C GLY A 121 3.48 -3.77 -1.13
N ARG A 122 4.48 -4.50 -0.64
CA ARG A 122 5.04 -5.69 -1.31
C ARG A 122 5.11 -6.90 -0.40
N VAL A 123 5.06 -8.09 -1.00
CA VAL A 123 5.34 -9.37 -0.35
C VAL A 123 6.30 -10.13 -1.26
N CYS A 124 7.41 -10.62 -0.70
CA CYS A 124 8.32 -11.52 -1.42
C CYS A 124 7.79 -12.95 -1.26
N SER A 125 7.77 -13.71 -2.36
CA SER A 125 7.31 -15.11 -2.32
C SER A 125 8.24 -16.01 -1.52
N GLU A 126 9.52 -15.66 -1.47
CA GLU A 126 10.54 -16.37 -0.70
C GLU A 126 10.97 -15.52 0.50
N PRO A 127 11.04 -16.11 1.70
CA PRO A 127 11.59 -15.41 2.85
C PRO A 127 13.10 -15.17 2.64
N PRO A 128 13.63 -14.00 3.01
CA PRO A 128 15.07 -13.75 2.90
C PRO A 128 15.85 -14.68 3.82
N PHE A 129 17.02 -15.14 3.37
CA PHE A 129 17.92 -15.92 4.22
C PHE A 129 18.36 -15.11 5.44
N PRO A 130 18.68 -15.76 6.58
CA PRO A 130 19.08 -15.07 7.80
C PRO A 130 20.29 -14.13 7.64
N GLN A 131 21.21 -14.49 6.74
CA GLN A 131 22.39 -13.70 6.39
C GLN A 131 22.05 -12.41 5.61
N ASP A 132 20.97 -12.42 4.84
CA ASP A 132 20.55 -11.31 3.97
C ASP A 132 19.59 -10.34 4.68
N LEU A 133 19.08 -10.71 5.86
CA LEU A 133 18.18 -9.87 6.68
C LEU A 133 18.67 -8.42 6.86
N PRO A 134 19.97 -8.15 7.17
CA PRO A 134 20.46 -6.79 7.32
C PRO A 134 20.37 -5.98 6.02
N ALA A 135 20.80 -6.56 4.91
CA ALA A 135 20.75 -5.91 3.60
C ALA A 135 19.29 -5.70 3.15
N HIS A 136 18.43 -6.68 3.38
CA HIS A 136 16.98 -6.56 3.12
C HIS A 136 16.34 -5.42 3.94
N SER A 137 16.74 -5.22 5.20
CA SER A 137 16.27 -4.09 6.02
C SER A 137 16.77 -2.74 5.51
N ARG A 138 18.02 -2.66 5.04
CA ARG A 138 18.57 -1.45 4.40
C ARG A 138 17.81 -1.10 3.12
N SER A 139 17.54 -2.08 2.26
CA SER A 139 16.71 -1.86 1.07
C SER A 139 15.32 -1.34 1.43
N SER A 140 14.71 -1.87 2.49
CA SER A 140 13.39 -1.42 2.97
C SER A 140 13.43 0.02 3.49
N LEU A 141 14.54 0.44 4.10
CA LEU A 141 14.77 1.82 4.51
C LEU A 141 14.90 2.77 3.31
N TYR A 142 15.59 2.36 2.25
CA TYR A 142 15.62 3.15 1.00
C TYR A 142 14.24 3.28 0.36
N ALA A 143 13.45 2.21 0.38
CA ALA A 143 12.07 2.23 -0.12
C ALA A 143 11.19 3.22 0.65
N LEU A 144 11.24 3.19 1.99
CA LEU A 144 10.56 4.17 2.85
C LEU A 144 11.03 5.60 2.58
N GLY A 145 12.33 5.80 2.42
CA GLY A 145 12.91 7.10 2.07
C GLY A 145 12.39 7.64 0.75
N ALA A 146 12.26 6.77 -0.27
CA ALA A 146 11.66 7.15 -1.55
C ALA A 146 10.18 7.49 -1.43
N SER A 147 9.39 6.69 -0.71
CA SER A 147 7.97 7.00 -0.46
C SER A 147 7.79 8.33 0.28
N LEU A 148 8.64 8.61 1.27
CA LEU A 148 8.64 9.90 1.98
C LEU A 148 9.01 11.06 1.05
N LEU A 149 10.06 10.90 0.25
CA LEU A 149 10.49 11.90 -0.72
C LEU A 149 9.39 12.20 -1.75
N SER A 150 8.72 11.16 -2.28
CA SER A 150 7.58 11.32 -3.18
C SER A 150 6.43 12.09 -2.52
N CYS A 151 6.12 11.80 -1.25
CA CYS A 151 5.11 12.56 -0.51
C CYS A 151 5.51 14.03 -0.34
N VAL A 152 6.77 14.31 0.01
CA VAL A 152 7.27 15.69 0.20
C VAL A 152 7.24 16.48 -1.11
N VAL A 153 7.66 15.86 -2.22
CA VAL A 153 7.63 16.48 -3.55
C VAL A 153 6.19 16.80 -3.96
N LEU A 154 5.27 15.84 -3.82
CA LEU A 154 3.85 16.05 -4.14
C LEU A 154 3.20 17.10 -3.23
N LEU A 155 3.54 17.11 -1.94
CA LEU A 155 3.09 18.14 -1.01
C LEU A 155 3.61 19.53 -1.41
N GLY A 156 4.88 19.63 -1.81
CA GLY A 156 5.48 20.85 -2.33
C GLY A 156 4.75 21.38 -3.56
N LEU A 157 4.46 20.49 -4.52
CA LEU A 157 3.69 20.82 -5.73
C LEU A 157 2.25 21.26 -5.40
N LEU A 158 1.58 20.58 -4.47
CA LEU A 158 0.24 20.94 -4.01
C LEU A 158 0.21 22.32 -3.32
N ARG A 159 1.25 22.64 -2.54
CA ARG A 159 1.39 23.95 -1.91
C ARG A 159 1.70 25.06 -2.91
N GLN A 160 2.56 24.81 -3.90
CA GLN A 160 2.88 25.80 -4.93
C GLN A 160 1.68 26.20 -5.78
N GLN A 161 0.68 25.32 -5.89
CA GLN A 161 -0.54 25.54 -6.67
C GLN A 161 -1.74 25.96 -5.79
N ASP A 162 -1.54 26.19 -4.48
CA ASP A 162 -2.62 26.46 -3.50
C ASP A 162 -3.75 25.39 -3.49
N LEU A 163 -3.41 24.15 -3.86
CA LEU A 163 -4.35 23.03 -3.93
C LEU A 163 -4.40 22.21 -2.63
N PHE A 164 -3.59 22.58 -1.64
CA PHE A 164 -3.47 21.89 -0.37
C PHE A 164 -4.71 22.12 0.51
N SER A 165 -5.21 21.04 1.10
CA SER A 165 -6.27 21.06 2.10
C SER A 165 -5.92 20.09 3.22
N ALA A 166 -6.24 20.43 4.47
CA ALA A 166 -5.90 19.61 5.63
C ALA A 166 -6.49 18.19 5.54
N ASP A 167 -7.63 18.04 4.87
CA ASP A 167 -8.31 16.76 4.64
C ASP A 167 -7.47 15.77 3.81
N LEU A 168 -6.48 16.25 3.04
CA LEU A 168 -5.57 15.38 2.27
C LEU A 168 -4.60 14.61 3.17
N LEU A 169 -4.35 15.10 4.39
CA LEU A 169 -3.47 14.45 5.36
C LEU A 169 -4.20 13.37 6.17
N LEU A 170 -5.53 13.41 6.19
CA LEU A 170 -6.31 12.41 6.88
C LEU A 170 -6.12 11.05 6.16
N PRO A 171 -5.74 10.00 6.90
CA PRO A 171 -5.59 8.69 6.31
C PRO A 171 -6.96 8.21 5.82
N LEU A 172 -6.97 7.52 4.67
CA LEU A 172 -8.15 6.82 4.13
C LEU A 172 -9.32 7.73 3.71
N THR A 173 -9.16 9.05 3.75
CA THR A 173 -10.13 9.99 3.20
C THR A 173 -9.77 10.32 1.76
N LEU A 174 -10.72 10.09 0.87
CA LEU A 174 -10.59 10.49 -0.53
C LEU A 174 -11.17 11.89 -0.69
N PRO A 175 -10.39 12.86 -1.20
CA PRO A 175 -10.90 14.21 -1.41
C PRO A 175 -11.99 14.17 -2.48
N SER A 176 -13.13 14.79 -2.17
CA SER A 176 -14.17 15.09 -3.16
C SER A 176 -13.58 16.03 -4.21
N SER A 177 -13.63 15.65 -5.48
CA SER A 177 -13.24 16.54 -6.57
C SER A 177 -14.30 17.62 -6.78
N ALA A 178 -13.90 18.88 -6.87
CA ALA A 178 -14.80 19.94 -7.30
C ALA A 178 -15.10 19.80 -8.80
N PRO A 179 -16.30 20.18 -9.27
CA PRO A 179 -16.64 20.13 -10.70
C PRO A 179 -15.73 21.04 -11.56
N THR A 180 -15.09 22.03 -10.95
CA THR A 180 -14.11 22.93 -11.59
C THR A 180 -12.68 22.41 -11.59
N ASP A 181 -12.40 21.29 -10.92
CA ASP A 181 -11.04 20.74 -10.85
C ASP A 181 -10.61 20.19 -12.22
N THR A 182 -9.48 20.68 -12.73
CA THR A 182 -8.87 20.15 -13.95
C THR A 182 -8.33 18.74 -13.72
N PHE A 183 -8.11 18.00 -14.80
CA PHE A 183 -7.54 16.65 -14.72
C PHE A 183 -6.19 16.63 -13.97
N ALA A 184 -5.33 17.63 -14.22
CA ALA A 184 -4.03 17.75 -13.58
C ALA A 184 -4.12 17.94 -12.05
N THR A 185 -5.07 18.76 -11.57
CA THR A 185 -5.24 18.97 -10.12
C THR A 185 -5.76 17.71 -9.43
N ARG A 186 -6.68 16.97 -10.07
CA ARG A 186 -7.16 15.67 -9.60
C ARG A 186 -6.03 14.65 -9.51
N CYS A 187 -5.18 14.56 -10.55
CA CYS A 187 -4.01 13.68 -10.56
C CYS A 187 -3.04 13.99 -9.40
N LEU A 188 -2.75 15.27 -9.15
CA LEU A 188 -1.86 15.69 -8.06
C LEU A 188 -2.46 15.35 -6.68
N ARG A 189 -3.74 15.67 -6.44
CA ARG A 189 -4.40 15.40 -5.16
C ARG A 189 -4.50 13.90 -4.88
N LEU A 190 -5.04 13.12 -5.83
CA LEU A 190 -5.18 11.68 -5.67
C LEU A 190 -3.82 10.99 -5.62
N GLY A 191 -2.85 11.44 -6.41
CA GLY A 191 -1.47 10.96 -6.38
C GLY A 191 -0.83 11.16 -5.01
N PHE A 192 -1.01 12.33 -4.39
CA PHE A 192 -0.56 12.58 -3.03
C PHE A 192 -1.24 11.65 -2.02
N VAL A 193 -2.58 11.54 -2.06
CA VAL A 193 -3.33 10.67 -1.14
C VAL A 193 -2.86 9.21 -1.24
N VAL A 194 -2.64 8.71 -2.45
CA VAL A 194 -2.12 7.35 -2.68
C VAL A 194 -0.73 7.19 -2.05
N ASN A 195 0.21 8.09 -2.34
CA ASN A 195 1.57 8.01 -1.81
C ASN A 195 1.59 8.13 -0.28
N TRP A 196 0.75 9.02 0.27
CA TRP A 196 0.60 9.21 1.71
C TRP A 196 0.07 7.95 2.40
N ASN A 197 -1.02 7.37 1.88
CA ASN A 197 -1.59 6.14 2.45
C ASN A 197 -0.63 4.94 2.31
N LEU A 198 0.10 4.84 1.20
CA LEU A 198 1.09 3.79 0.99
C LEU A 198 2.29 3.95 1.95
N LEU A 199 2.75 5.17 2.20
CA LEU A 199 3.77 5.47 3.20
C LEU A 199 3.28 5.06 4.59
N LEU A 200 2.07 5.44 4.99
CA LEU A 200 1.48 5.07 6.28
C LEU A 200 1.35 3.54 6.43
N ALA A 201 0.92 2.84 5.38
CA ALA A 201 0.87 1.38 5.37
C ALA A 201 2.27 0.76 5.55
N SER A 202 3.28 1.32 4.89
CA SER A 202 4.67 0.87 4.98
C SER A 202 5.30 1.15 6.36
N LEU A 203 4.83 2.18 7.06
CA LEU A 203 5.22 2.54 8.42
C LEU A 203 4.52 1.68 9.49
N PHE A 204 3.60 0.81 9.14
CA PHE A 204 2.96 -0.06 10.14
C PHE A 204 3.98 -1.07 10.70
N PRO A 205 4.15 -1.19 12.03
CA PRO A 205 5.20 -1.99 12.66
C PRO A 205 4.86 -3.50 12.69
N ALA A 206 4.35 -4.04 11.58
CA ALA A 206 4.03 -5.46 11.45
C ALA A 206 4.47 -6.00 10.10
N ARG A 207 4.95 -7.25 10.07
CA ARG A 207 5.27 -7.95 8.82
C ARG A 207 4.00 -8.19 8.00
N PRO A 208 4.04 -8.00 6.67
CA PRO A 208 5.23 -7.88 5.81
C PRO A 208 5.75 -6.45 5.57
N GLN A 209 5.32 -5.44 6.34
CA GLN A 209 5.64 -4.04 6.04
C GLN A 209 7.09 -3.65 6.33
N ASP A 210 7.53 -2.59 5.63
CA ASP A 210 8.92 -2.10 5.64
C ASP A 210 9.41 -1.77 7.06
N LEU A 211 8.64 -1.02 7.84
CA LEU A 211 9.00 -0.71 9.22
C LEU A 211 9.02 -1.96 10.09
N GLY A 212 8.05 -2.88 9.90
CA GLY A 212 8.01 -4.15 10.61
C GLY A 212 9.27 -5.00 10.38
N GLN A 213 9.82 -4.98 9.16
CA GLN A 213 11.04 -5.69 8.81
C GLN A 213 12.29 -5.02 9.41
N ILE A 214 12.36 -3.69 9.36
CA ILE A 214 13.46 -2.92 9.98
C ILE A 214 13.47 -3.15 11.49
N LEU A 215 12.30 -3.06 12.14
CA LEU A 215 12.13 -3.28 13.56
C LEU A 215 12.50 -4.71 13.94
N TYR A 216 12.10 -5.71 13.16
CA TYR A 216 12.49 -7.10 13.40
C TYR A 216 14.02 -7.27 13.39
N VAL A 217 14.71 -6.74 12.38
CA VAL A 217 16.17 -6.87 12.30
C VAL A 217 16.85 -6.14 13.45
N PHE A 218 16.33 -4.98 13.84
CA PHE A 218 16.81 -4.24 15.00
C PHE A 218 16.63 -5.04 16.30
N LEU A 219 15.44 -5.62 16.52
CA LEU A 219 15.14 -6.46 17.67
C LEU A 219 16.01 -7.72 17.69
N CYS A 220 16.19 -8.41 16.55
CA CYS A 220 17.06 -9.57 16.45
C CYS A 220 18.55 -9.27 16.70
N ARG A 221 18.99 -8.02 16.52
CA ARG A 221 20.34 -7.58 16.89
C ARG A 221 20.47 -7.30 18.38
N ARG A 222 19.43 -6.73 19.00
CA ARG A 222 19.41 -6.39 20.43
C ARG A 222 19.09 -7.57 21.33
N LEU A 223 18.28 -8.52 20.86
CA LEU A 223 17.77 -9.67 21.59
C LEU A 223 18.06 -10.96 20.80
N PRO A 224 19.30 -11.51 20.89
CA PRO A 224 19.71 -12.66 20.10
C PRO A 224 18.88 -13.93 20.39
N HIS A 225 18.29 -14.04 21.58
CA HIS A 225 17.41 -15.15 21.97
C HIS A 225 16.09 -15.20 21.18
N LEU A 226 15.66 -14.11 20.53
CA LEU A 226 14.45 -14.08 19.71
C LEU A 226 14.62 -14.76 18.34
N LYS A 227 15.84 -15.14 17.94
CA LYS A 227 16.10 -15.85 16.68
C LYS A 227 15.73 -17.33 16.71
N ALA A 228 15.42 -17.89 17.88
CA ALA A 228 15.09 -19.31 18.04
C ALA A 228 13.58 -19.56 17.86
N ARG A 229 13.13 -19.67 16.60
CA ARG A 229 12.02 -20.54 16.14
C ARG A 229 11.74 -20.37 14.66
#